data_AF-A0A9P4NU37-F1
#
_entry.id   AF-A0A9P4NU37-F1
#
_cell.length_a   1.000
_cell.length_b   1.000
_cell.length_c   1.000
_cell.angle_alpha   90.00
_cell.angle_beta   90.00
_cell.angle_gamma   90.00
#
_symmetry.space_group_name_H-M   'P 1'
#
loop_
_entity.id
_entity.type
_entity.pdbx_description
1 polymer ?
#
loop_
_entity_poly.entity_id
_entity_poly.type
_entity_poly.pdbx_seq_one_letter_code
_entity_poly.pdbx_strand_id
1 'polypeptide(L)'
;MADAKITELLNKPRSELTEYEISQLEEYEFTSGPLSILQTAVRAHTQVLISCRNNRKILARVKAFDRHCNMVLENCKEMWTETPRTAAGKKGRAVNKDRFISKM
;
A
#
# COMPACT_ATOMS: atom_id res chain seq x y z
N MET A 1 21.86 -19.70 8.10
CA MET A 1 21.18 -20.75 8.89
C MET A 1 19.71 -20.43 9.12
N ALA A 2 19.30 -19.17 9.33
CA ALA A 2 17.88 -18.78 9.39
C ALA A 2 17.12 -19.06 8.07
N ASP A 3 17.75 -18.83 6.92
CA ASP A 3 17.11 -19.02 5.59
C ASP A 3 16.68 -20.46 5.32
N ALA A 4 17.43 -21.47 5.79
CA ALA A 4 17.09 -22.87 5.55
C ALA A 4 15.79 -23.28 6.27
N LYS A 5 15.59 -22.78 7.50
CA LYS A 5 14.39 -23.05 8.29
C LYS A 5 13.17 -22.33 7.72
N ILE A 6 13.33 -21.08 7.26
CA ILE A 6 12.25 -20.32 6.61
C ILE A 6 11.85 -20.95 5.27
N THR A 7 12.83 -21.40 4.48
CA THR A 7 12.58 -22.11 3.21
C THR A 7 11.78 -23.39 3.44
N GLU A 8 12.05 -24.12 4.52
CA GLU A 8 11.28 -25.31 4.88
C GLU A 8 9.84 -24.96 5.29
N LEU A 9 9.64 -23.88 6.04
CA LEU A 9 8.31 -23.41 6.46
C LEU A 9 7.47 -22.90 5.27
N LEU A 10 8.10 -22.28 4.26
CA LEU A 10 7.45 -21.84 3.02
C LEU A 10 6.88 -23.00 2.20
N ASN A 11 7.49 -24.19 2.29
CA ASN A 11 7.06 -25.38 1.55
C ASN A 11 5.95 -26.17 2.26
N LYS A 12 5.63 -25.84 3.52
CA LYS A 12 4.55 -26.48 4.29
C LYS A 12 3.25 -25.69 4.13
N PRO A 13 2.09 -26.35 4.07
CA PRO A 13 0.81 -25.63 4.05
C PRO A 13 0.62 -24.86 5.35
N ARG A 14 0.13 -23.61 5.26
CA ARG A 14 -0.07 -22.73 6.42
C ARG A 14 -0.99 -23.32 7.51
N SER A 15 -1.85 -24.29 7.16
CA SER A 15 -2.72 -25.01 8.11
C SER A 15 -1.98 -25.94 9.07
N GLU A 16 -0.75 -26.35 8.74
CA GLU A 16 0.06 -27.26 9.55
C GLU A 16 1.10 -26.51 10.43
N LEU A 17 1.17 -25.19 10.28
CA LEU A 17 2.11 -24.34 11.00
C LEU A 17 1.55 -23.91 12.36
N THR A 18 2.42 -23.83 13.36
CA THR A 18 2.09 -23.20 14.64
C THR A 18 1.95 -21.69 14.49
N GLU A 19 1.23 -21.03 15.40
CA GLU A 19 1.09 -19.56 15.41
C GLU A 19 2.45 -18.84 15.43
N TYR A 20 3.41 -19.39 16.18
CA TYR A 20 4.77 -18.87 16.22
C TYR A 20 5.46 -18.95 14.85
N GLU A 21 5.38 -20.09 14.16
CA GLU A 21 5.97 -20.25 12.83
C GLU A 21 5.30 -19.35 11.79
N ILE A 22 3.98 -19.14 11.89
CA ILE A 22 3.24 -18.20 11.05
C ILE A 22 3.77 -16.78 11.25
N SER A 23 3.96 -16.34 12.50
CA SER A 23 4.50 -15.01 12.80
C SER A 23 5.91 -14.80 12.24
N GLN A 24 6.76 -15.82 12.31
CA GLN A 24 8.11 -15.79 11.75
C GLN A 24 8.08 -15.71 10.21
N LEU A 25 7.16 -16.44 9.59
CA LEU A 25 6.95 -16.41 8.15
C LEU A 25 6.46 -15.03 7.70
N GLU A 26 5.51 -14.43 8.41
CA GLU A 26 5.00 -13.09 8.12
C GLU A 26 6.10 -12.03 8.26
N GLU A 27 6.91 -12.09 9.33
CA GLU A 27 8.05 -11.18 9.51
C GLU A 27 9.07 -11.28 8.37
N TYR A 28 9.33 -12.50 7.91
CA TYR A 28 10.18 -12.73 6.74
C TYR A 28 9.56 -12.20 5.44
N GLU A 29 8.27 -12.46 5.20
CA GLU A 29 7.53 -11.94 4.04
C GLU A 29 7.54 -10.40 4.02
N PHE A 30 7.45 -9.74 5.19
CA PHE A 30 7.55 -8.30 5.30
C PHE A 30 8.95 -7.75 5.05
N THR A 31 10.00 -8.46 5.48
CA THR A 31 11.38 -7.97 5.39
C THR A 31 12.06 -8.28 4.06
N SER A 32 11.79 -9.46 3.50
CA SER A 32 12.46 -10.00 2.31
C SER A 32 11.52 -10.19 1.11
N GLY A 33 10.21 -10.03 1.31
CA GLY A 33 9.21 -10.14 0.25
C GLY A 33 8.90 -8.81 -0.45
N PRO A 34 7.87 -8.77 -1.32
CA PRO A 34 7.49 -7.57 -2.07
C PRO A 34 7.00 -6.42 -1.16
N LEU A 35 6.51 -6.71 0.04
CA LEU A 35 6.08 -5.70 1.01
C LEU A 35 7.24 -4.99 1.72
N SER A 36 8.48 -5.46 1.57
CA SER A 36 9.69 -4.83 2.13
C SER A 36 9.89 -3.39 1.68
N ILE A 37 9.37 -3.04 0.50
CA ILE A 37 9.40 -1.66 0.00
C ILE A 37 8.54 -0.72 0.86
N LEU A 38 7.41 -1.21 1.37
CA LEU A 38 6.55 -0.44 2.27
C LEU A 38 7.19 -0.33 3.65
N GLN A 39 7.84 -1.39 4.12
CA GLN A 39 8.61 -1.33 5.38
C GLN A 39 9.74 -0.31 5.31
N THR A 40 10.45 -0.28 4.18
CA THR A 40 11.47 0.73 3.89
C THR A 40 10.86 2.13 3.84
N ALA A 41 9.70 2.29 3.19
CA ALA A 41 9.02 3.57 3.08
C ALA A 41 8.56 4.13 4.44
N VAL A 42 8.07 3.27 5.34
CA VAL A 42 7.72 3.65 6.73
C VAL A 42 8.97 4.09 7.50
N ARG A 43 10.04 3.28 7.46
CA ARG A 43 11.28 3.57 8.21
C ARG A 43 11.97 4.85 7.74
N ALA A 44 12.06 5.05 6.43
CA ALA A 44 12.69 6.21 5.82
C ALA A 44 11.74 7.42 5.74
N HIS A 45 10.48 7.28 6.17
CA HIS A 45 9.45 8.30 6.05
C HIS A 45 9.31 8.85 4.61
N THR A 46 9.52 8.05 3.58
CA THR A 46 9.50 8.51 2.18
C THR A 46 8.07 8.74 1.67
N GLN A 47 7.91 9.64 0.69
CA GLN A 47 6.62 9.79 0.02
C GLN A 47 6.38 8.63 -0.93
N VAL A 48 5.14 8.14 -0.95
CA VAL A 48 4.66 7.09 -1.84
C VAL A 48 3.50 7.62 -2.67
N LEU A 49 3.43 7.16 -3.92
CA LEU A 49 2.31 7.41 -4.81
C LEU A 49 1.48 6.13 -4.95
N ILE A 50 0.24 6.16 -4.48
CA ILE A 50 -0.69 5.03 -4.47
C ILE A 50 -1.74 5.26 -5.55
N SER A 51 -1.92 4.29 -6.46
CA SER A 51 -2.99 4.31 -7.45
C SER A 51 -4.19 3.53 -6.94
N CYS A 52 -5.34 4.19 -6.79
CA CYS A 52 -6.54 3.59 -6.23
C CYS A 52 -7.46 3.03 -7.32
N ARG A 53 -8.34 2.08 -6.94
CA ARG A 53 -9.32 1.44 -7.84
C ARG A 53 -10.33 2.42 -8.46
N ASN A 54 -10.58 3.54 -7.80
CA ASN A 54 -11.47 4.61 -8.28
C ASN A 54 -10.79 5.58 -9.26
N ASN A 55 -9.63 5.22 -9.83
CA ASN A 55 -8.81 6.06 -10.72
C ASN A 55 -8.33 7.37 -10.10
N ARG A 56 -8.21 7.40 -8.77
CA ARG A 56 -7.58 8.51 -8.03
C ARG A 56 -6.18 8.10 -7.62
N LYS A 57 -5.29 9.07 -7.48
CA LYS A 57 -3.92 8.87 -7.03
C LYS A 57 -3.72 9.57 -5.69
N ILE A 58 -3.11 8.90 -4.73
CA ILE A 58 -2.81 9.45 -3.41
C ILE A 58 -1.30 9.57 -3.28
N LEU A 59 -0.79 10.79 -3.08
CA LEU A 59 0.58 11.04 -2.68
C LEU A 59 0.59 11.21 -1.16
N ALA A 60 1.23 10.31 -0.43
CA ALA A 60 1.20 10.31 1.04
C ALA A 60 2.50 9.76 1.63
N ARG A 61 2.61 9.77 2.96
CA ARG A 61 3.63 9.01 3.71
C ARG A 61 2.93 7.91 4.49
N VAL A 62 3.48 6.70 4.43
CA VAL A 62 2.94 5.54 5.16
C VAL A 62 3.43 5.59 6.60
N LYS A 63 2.52 5.47 7.57
CA LYS A 63 2.85 5.39 8.99
C LYS A 63 2.85 3.95 9.51
N ALA A 64 1.92 3.15 9.01
CA ALA A 64 1.81 1.72 9.27
C ALA A 64 1.14 1.02 8.09
N PHE A 65 1.38 -0.28 7.93
CA PHE A 65 0.72 -1.13 6.94
C PHE A 65 0.54 -2.54 7.52
N ASP A 66 -0.31 -3.35 6.89
CA ASP A 66 -0.52 -4.74 7.26
C ASP A 66 -0.31 -5.71 6.07
N ARG A 67 -0.52 -7.01 6.31
CA ARG A 67 -0.42 -8.06 5.28
C ARG A 67 -1.45 -7.96 4.15
N HIS A 68 -2.53 -7.22 4.35
CA HIS A 68 -3.59 -7.00 3.34
C HIS A 68 -3.36 -5.71 2.53
N CYS A 69 -2.23 -5.04 2.76
CA CYS A 69 -1.93 -3.72 2.21
C CYS A 69 -2.91 -2.63 2.67
N ASN A 70 -3.62 -2.81 3.78
CA ASN A 70 -4.25 -1.68 4.45
C ASN A 70 -3.15 -0.80 5.02
N MET A 71 -3.29 0.52 4.85
CA MET A 71 -2.26 1.47 5.25
C MET A 71 -2.86 2.59 6.09
N VAL A 72 -2.11 3.01 7.11
CA VAL A 72 -2.35 4.27 7.81
C VAL A 72 -1.45 5.30 7.16
N LEU A 73 -2.06 6.36 6.63
CA LEU A 73 -1.37 7.37 5.83
C LEU A 73 -1.42 8.74 6.54
N GLU A 74 -0.35 9.52 6.40
CA GLU A 74 -0.28 10.89 6.89
C GLU A 74 0.13 11.85 5.76
N ASN A 75 -0.33 13.10 5.86
CA ASN A 75 -0.08 14.16 4.88
C ASN A 75 -0.50 13.75 3.46
N CYS A 76 -1.72 13.25 3.33
CA CYS A 76 -2.24 12.69 2.10
C CYS A 76 -2.71 13.80 1.15
N LYS A 77 -2.29 13.70 -0.11
CA LYS A 77 -2.80 14.50 -1.20
C LYS A 77 -3.46 13.57 -2.22
N GLU A 78 -4.77 13.58 -2.27
CA GLU A 78 -5.54 12.83 -3.25
C GLU A 78 -5.75 13.68 -4.50
N MET A 79 -5.51 13.11 -5.67
CA MET A 79 -5.51 13.78 -6.97
C MET A 79 -6.35 12.96 -7.95
N TRP A 80 -7.20 13.64 -8.73
CA TRP A 80 -8.00 13.02 -9.77
C TRP A 80 -8.31 13.99 -10.89
N THR A 81 -8.76 13.46 -12.02
CA THR A 81 -9.16 14.26 -13.17
C THR A 81 -10.68 14.17 -13.34
N GLU A 82 -11.34 15.32 -13.40
CA GLU A 82 -12.75 15.41 -13.76
C GLU A 82 -12.92 15.91 -15.18
N THR A 83 -13.88 15.37 -15.90
CA THR A 83 -14.32 15.88 -17.21
C THR A 83 -15.72 16.46 -17.05
N PRO A 84 -15.85 17.76 -16.74
CA PRO A 84 -17.16 18.38 -16.56
C PRO A 84 -17.95 18.31 -17.85
N ARG A 85 -19.28 18.23 -17.74
CA ARG A 85 -20.18 18.34 -18.89
C ARG A 85 -20.53 19.81 -19.09
N THR A 86 -20.45 20.26 -20.34
CA THR A 86 -20.91 21.59 -20.75
C THR A 86 -22.44 21.66 -20.67
N ALA A 87 -23.02 22.87 -20.67
CA ALA A 87 -24.48 23.08 -20.68
C ALA A 87 -25.17 22.40 -21.87
N ALA A 88 -24.45 22.17 -22.97
CA ALA A 88 -24.90 21.42 -24.14
C ALA A 88 -24.65 19.89 -24.06
N GLY A 89 -24.29 19.35 -22.88
CA GLY A 89 -24.11 17.91 -22.64
C GLY A 89 -22.79 17.30 -23.14
N LYS A 90 -22.00 18.04 -23.93
CA LYS A 90 -20.69 17.59 -24.45
C LYS A 90 -19.63 17.55 -23.33
N LYS A 91 -18.71 16.56 -23.40
CA LYS A 91 -17.55 16.46 -22.50
C LYS A 91 -16.67 17.71 -22.67
N GLY A 92 -16.46 18.44 -21.58
CA GLY A 92 -15.56 19.58 -21.53
C GLY A 92 -14.10 19.17 -21.38
N ARG A 93 -13.23 20.17 -21.19
CA ARG A 93 -11.80 19.97 -20.95
C ARG A 93 -11.56 19.23 -19.63
N ALA A 94 -10.63 18.28 -19.62
CA ALA A 94 -10.20 17.60 -18.41
C ALA A 94 -9.58 18.60 -17.42
N VAL A 95 -10.05 18.59 -16.17
CA VAL A 95 -9.60 19.44 -15.07
C VAL A 95 -9.01 18.56 -13.98
N ASN A 96 -7.77 18.85 -13.58
CA ASN A 96 -7.14 18.18 -12.45
C ASN A 96 -7.65 18.81 -11.15
N LYS A 97 -8.07 17.97 -10.22
CA LYS A 97 -8.46 18.34 -8.85
C LYS A 97 -7.59 17.62 -7.86
N ASP A 98 -7.37 18.27 -6.73
CA ASP A 98 -6.69 17.71 -5.58
C ASP A 98 -7.40 18.10 -4.27
N ARG A 99 -7.21 17.27 -3.24
CA ARG A 99 -7.60 17.60 -1.86
C ARG A 99 -6.57 17.11 -0.88
N PHE A 100 -6.41 17.85 0.21
CA PHE A 100 -5.54 17.48 1.32
C PHE A 100 -6.33 16.78 2.41
N ILE A 101 -5.76 15.69 2.94
CA ILE A 101 -6.31 14.89 4.03
C ILE A 101 -5.17 14.68 5.01
N SER A 102 -5.33 15.14 6.25
CA SER A 102 -4.27 15.11 7.26
C SER A 102 -3.87 13.68 7.63
N LYS A 103 -4.86 12.81 7.83
CA LYS A 103 -4.72 11.38 8.16
C LYS A 103 -5.78 10.56 7.45
N MET A 104 -5.39 9.42 6.88
CA MET A 104 -6.27 8.49 6.17
C MET A 104 -6.00 7.06 6.63
#